data_AF-A0A6F9EGG4-F1
#
_entry.id   AF-A0A6F9EGG4-F1
#
_cell.length_a   1.000
_cell.length_b   1.000
_cell.length_c   1.000
_cell.angle_alpha   90.00
_cell.angle_beta   90.00
_cell.angle_gamma   90.00
#
_symmetry.space_group_name_H-M   'P 1'
#
loop_
_entity.id
_entity.type
_entity.pdbx_description
1 polymer ?
#
loop_
_entity_poly.entity_id
_entity_poly.type
_entity_poly.pdbx_seq_one_letter_code
_entity_poly.pdbx_strand_id
1 'polypeptide(L)'
;MGTFYPREHLNAGHVTVKQVEHYLDPQRRLDLARRFVEGAARNMLQVLKYYRNRGKEVEGHLERIQELEGKIPDTAEVPALMALEGNIREQYYRAFDAIVLQEDFRFDRRTRRPPENHLNTLISFGNSLLYSAVLRETYKTHLDPRIGYLHTSNYRRFSLNLDVAEIFKPILVDRLIFTVLGKKMITRRDFDAKLEGIYLKESGRKVFVSEWERRLGTTIRHRSIGREVSYRRLIRLELYKLEKHLVEGEEYRPFVAQW
;
A
#
# COMPACT_ATOMS: atom_id res chain seq x y z
N MET A 1 -10.39 -7.83 31.62
CA MET A 1 -9.46 -6.81 31.09
C MET A 1 -10.25 -5.85 30.20
N GLY A 2 -10.93 -4.88 30.81
CA GLY A 2 -11.72 -3.88 30.09
C GLY A 2 -10.86 -2.67 29.73
N THR A 3 -11.09 -2.09 28.56
CA THR A 3 -10.45 -0.85 28.13
C THR A 3 -11.31 0.33 28.54
N PHE A 4 -10.77 1.23 29.36
CA PHE A 4 -11.41 2.48 29.75
C PHE A 4 -11.27 3.48 28.59
N TYR A 5 -12.41 3.89 28.01
CA TYR A 5 -12.44 4.89 26.93
C TYR A 5 -12.72 6.29 27.51
N PRO A 6 -11.86 7.30 27.27
CA PRO A 6 -12.11 8.68 27.69
C PRO A 6 -13.21 9.35 26.85
N ARG A 7 -13.89 10.35 27.44
CA ARG A 7 -15.02 11.10 26.88
C ARG A 7 -14.65 12.08 25.74
N GLU A 8 -14.27 11.58 24.57
CA GLU A 8 -14.29 12.35 23.29
C GLU A 8 -15.33 11.74 22.33
N HIS A 9 -16.59 11.70 22.75
CA HIS A 9 -17.60 10.82 22.13
C HIS A 9 -18.34 11.36 20.90
N LEU A 10 -18.30 12.66 20.59
CA LEU A 10 -19.13 13.20 19.51
C LEU A 10 -18.53 12.99 18.11
N ASN A 11 -17.21 13.15 17.95
CA ASN A 11 -16.55 13.08 16.64
C ASN A 11 -16.38 11.63 16.15
N ALA A 12 -15.96 10.71 17.02
CA ALA A 12 -15.73 9.30 16.63
C ALA A 12 -17.02 8.56 16.22
N GLY A 13 -18.12 8.79 16.95
CA GLY A 13 -19.42 8.22 16.61
C GLY A 13 -19.93 8.75 15.26
N HIS A 14 -19.82 10.06 15.04
CA HIS A 14 -20.22 10.69 13.79
C HIS A 14 -19.41 10.19 12.58
N VAL A 15 -18.08 10.11 12.69
CA VAL A 15 -17.20 9.60 11.63
C VAL A 15 -17.55 8.16 11.27
N THR A 16 -17.80 7.30 12.26
CA THR A 16 -18.20 5.91 12.02
C THR A 16 -19.52 5.82 11.25
N VAL A 17 -20.52 6.62 11.61
CA VAL A 17 -21.79 6.70 10.86
C VAL A 17 -21.53 7.14 9.42
N LYS A 18 -20.69 8.16 9.20
CA LYS A 18 -20.33 8.61 7.85
C LYS A 18 -19.59 7.56 7.02
N GLN A 19 -18.74 6.74 7.64
CA GLN A 19 -18.10 5.61 6.96
C GLN A 19 -19.14 4.57 6.50
N VAL A 20 -20.10 4.23 7.36
CA VAL A 20 -21.18 3.29 7.03
C VAL A 20 -22.07 3.86 5.92
N GLU A 21 -22.46 5.13 6.01
CA GLU A 21 -23.25 5.81 4.96
C GLU A 21 -22.56 5.72 3.59
N HIS A 22 -21.25 6.01 3.51
CA HIS A 22 -20.50 5.90 2.26
C HIS A 22 -20.32 4.47 1.79
N TYR A 23 -20.23 3.50 2.71
CA TYR A 23 -20.10 2.09 2.35
C TYR A 23 -21.40 1.51 1.79
N LEU A 24 -22.55 1.91 2.35
CA LEU A 24 -23.87 1.43 1.94
C LEU A 24 -24.36 2.08 0.64
N ASP A 25 -23.93 3.30 0.33
CA ASP A 25 -24.16 3.95 -0.96
C ASP A 25 -23.19 3.38 -2.03
N PRO A 26 -23.67 2.65 -3.06
CA PRO A 26 -22.80 2.02 -4.04
C PRO A 26 -21.95 3.01 -4.83
N GLN A 27 -22.48 4.21 -5.12
CA GLN A 27 -21.78 5.21 -5.92
C GLN A 27 -20.66 5.87 -5.09
N ARG A 28 -20.94 6.23 -3.84
CA ARG A 28 -19.93 6.79 -2.93
C ARG A 28 -18.84 5.79 -2.59
N ARG A 29 -19.21 4.53 -2.36
CA ARG A 29 -18.24 3.45 -2.13
C ARG A 29 -17.34 3.26 -3.34
N LEU A 30 -17.92 3.24 -4.53
CA LEU A 30 -17.17 3.07 -5.78
C LEU A 30 -16.22 4.25 -6.03
N ASP A 31 -16.65 5.49 -5.78
CA ASP A 31 -15.81 6.69 -5.90
C ASP A 31 -14.57 6.58 -5.00
N LEU A 32 -14.75 6.28 -3.71
CA LEU A 32 -13.63 6.07 -2.79
C LEU A 32 -12.72 4.90 -3.22
N ALA A 33 -13.31 3.78 -3.64
CA ALA A 33 -12.55 2.64 -4.14
C ALA A 33 -11.69 3.02 -5.36
N ARG A 34 -12.24 3.77 -6.32
CA ARG A 34 -11.52 4.26 -7.51
C ARG A 34 -10.34 5.12 -7.11
N ARG A 35 -10.53 6.05 -6.16
CA ARG A 35 -9.48 6.93 -5.65
C ARG A 35 -8.31 6.16 -5.01
N PHE A 36 -8.59 5.08 -4.26
CA PHE A 36 -7.51 4.22 -3.74
C PHE A 36 -6.71 3.55 -4.86
N VAL A 37 -7.39 2.98 -5.87
CA VAL A 37 -6.74 2.31 -7.00
C VAL A 37 -5.96 3.29 -7.87
N GLU A 38 -6.51 4.48 -8.14
CA GLU A 38 -5.85 5.57 -8.85
C GLU A 38 -4.57 6.01 -8.12
N GLY A 39 -4.66 6.22 -6.80
CA GLY A 39 -3.51 6.53 -5.96
C GLY A 39 -2.43 5.46 -6.02
N ALA A 40 -2.82 4.18 -5.92
CA ALA A 40 -1.90 3.06 -6.02
C ALA A 40 -1.22 2.99 -7.40
N ALA A 41 -2.00 3.07 -8.49
CA ALA A 41 -1.51 3.05 -9.87
C ALA A 41 -0.53 4.19 -10.15
N ARG A 42 -0.88 5.42 -9.74
CA ARG A 42 0.00 6.58 -9.92
C ARG A 42 1.30 6.46 -9.14
N ASN A 43 1.28 5.95 -7.91
CA ASN A 43 2.51 5.72 -7.16
C ASN A 43 3.37 4.61 -7.80
N MET A 44 2.76 3.55 -8.36
CA MET A 44 3.47 2.53 -9.14
C MET A 44 4.16 3.16 -10.36
N LEU A 45 3.43 3.99 -11.13
CA LEU A 45 3.99 4.72 -12.26
C LEU A 45 5.14 5.65 -11.87
N GLN A 46 5.05 6.34 -10.73
CA GLN A 46 6.15 7.20 -10.23
C GLN A 46 7.41 6.42 -9.90
N VAL A 47 7.26 5.20 -9.36
CA VAL A 47 8.39 4.30 -9.12
C VAL A 47 8.99 3.84 -10.45
N LEU A 48 8.18 3.41 -11.42
CA LEU A 48 8.69 2.98 -12.73
C LEU A 48 9.39 4.12 -13.48
N LYS A 49 8.81 5.33 -13.49
CA LYS A 49 9.45 6.53 -14.08
C LYS A 49 10.81 6.81 -13.46
N TYR A 50 10.94 6.70 -12.14
CA TYR A 50 12.21 6.87 -11.45
C TYR A 50 13.27 5.85 -11.91
N TYR A 51 12.91 4.58 -12.08
CA TYR A 51 13.84 3.54 -12.53
C TYR A 51 14.14 3.60 -14.03
N ARG A 52 13.16 3.98 -14.85
CA ARG A 52 13.37 4.30 -16.27
C ARG A 52 14.42 5.39 -16.44
N ASN A 53 14.31 6.48 -15.69
CA ASN A 53 15.28 7.58 -15.71
C ASN A 53 16.69 7.15 -15.24
N ARG A 54 16.83 5.96 -14.66
CA ARG A 54 18.10 5.32 -14.30
C ARG A 54 18.51 4.19 -15.27
N GLY A 55 17.91 4.15 -16.45
CA GLY A 55 18.25 3.19 -17.51
C GLY A 55 17.72 1.77 -17.27
N LYS A 56 16.63 1.60 -16.51
CA LYS A 56 15.96 0.30 -16.39
C LYS A 56 14.91 0.13 -17.48
N GLU A 57 14.89 -1.04 -18.10
CA GLU A 57 13.95 -1.43 -19.16
C GLU A 57 12.55 -1.72 -18.59
N VAL A 58 11.80 -0.65 -18.28
CA VAL A 58 10.45 -0.74 -17.68
C VAL A 58 9.36 -0.07 -18.51
N GLU A 59 9.67 0.43 -19.71
CA GLU A 59 8.73 1.24 -20.50
C GLU A 59 7.45 0.47 -20.88
N GLY A 60 7.57 -0.77 -21.38
CA GLY A 60 6.40 -1.57 -21.73
C GLY A 60 5.47 -1.85 -20.54
N HIS A 61 6.02 -2.01 -19.33
CA HIS A 61 5.20 -2.15 -18.12
C HIS A 61 4.55 -0.82 -17.71
N LEU A 62 5.27 0.29 -17.88
CA LEU A 62 4.77 1.64 -17.60
C LEU A 62 3.59 1.99 -18.51
N GLU A 63 3.73 1.81 -19.82
CA GLU A 63 2.68 2.04 -20.81
C GLU A 63 1.45 1.18 -20.51
N ARG A 64 1.66 -0.11 -20.25
CA ARG A 64 0.56 -1.03 -19.92
C ARG A 64 -0.19 -0.62 -18.65
N ILE A 65 0.52 -0.14 -17.62
CA ILE A 65 -0.14 0.36 -16.41
C ILE A 65 -0.90 1.65 -16.68
N GLN A 66 -0.41 2.54 -17.54
CA GLN A 66 -1.14 3.76 -17.94
C GLN A 66 -2.44 3.42 -18.68
N GLU A 67 -2.41 2.45 -19.60
CA GLU A 67 -3.62 1.96 -20.27
C GLU A 67 -4.66 1.40 -19.30
N LEU A 68 -4.21 0.67 -18.28
CA LEU A 68 -5.09 0.10 -17.25
C LEU A 68 -5.60 1.18 -16.28
N GLU A 69 -4.77 2.16 -15.91
CA GLU A 69 -5.15 3.29 -15.06
C GLU A 69 -6.24 4.14 -15.73
N GLY A 70 -6.14 4.35 -17.05
CA GLY A 70 -7.17 5.05 -17.83
C GLY A 70 -8.55 4.40 -17.84
N LYS A 71 -8.67 3.11 -17.46
CA LYS A 71 -9.95 2.38 -17.37
C LYS A 71 -10.62 2.48 -16.00
N ILE A 72 -9.93 3.03 -14.99
CA ILE A 72 -10.47 3.18 -13.62
C ILE A 72 -11.77 4.00 -13.59
N PRO A 73 -11.88 5.17 -14.28
CA PRO A 73 -13.09 6.00 -14.25
C PRO A 73 -14.33 5.27 -14.77
N ASP A 74 -14.16 4.42 -15.80
CA ASP A 74 -15.26 3.73 -16.49
C ASP A 74 -15.68 2.43 -15.81
N THR A 75 -14.97 1.99 -14.77
CA THR A 75 -15.25 0.72 -14.10
C THR A 75 -16.49 0.84 -13.21
N ALA A 76 -17.57 0.14 -13.54
CA ALA A 76 -18.90 0.34 -12.94
C ALA A 76 -19.08 -0.27 -11.54
N GLU A 77 -18.24 -1.22 -11.12
CA GLU A 77 -18.43 -1.94 -9.85
C GLU A 77 -17.10 -2.25 -9.15
N VAL A 78 -17.15 -2.34 -7.81
CA VAL A 78 -15.98 -2.62 -6.96
C VAL A 78 -15.28 -3.95 -7.32
N PRO A 79 -15.98 -5.08 -7.59
CA PRO A 79 -15.30 -6.32 -8.00
C PRO A 79 -14.50 -6.19 -9.29
N ALA A 80 -15.04 -5.51 -10.31
CA ALA A 80 -14.33 -5.23 -11.55
C ALA A 80 -13.11 -4.32 -11.30
N LEU A 81 -13.25 -3.34 -10.41
CA LEU A 81 -12.16 -2.45 -10.02
C LEU A 81 -11.04 -3.19 -9.28
N MET A 82 -11.38 -4.17 -8.43
CA MET A 82 -10.39 -5.04 -7.78
C MET A 82 -9.66 -5.93 -8.79
N ALA A 83 -10.34 -6.44 -9.82
CA ALA A 83 -9.68 -7.19 -10.90
C ALA A 83 -8.71 -6.28 -11.68
N LEU A 84 -9.11 -5.04 -11.95
CA LEU A 84 -8.25 -4.04 -12.59
C LEU A 84 -7.02 -3.69 -11.73
N GLU A 85 -7.19 -3.47 -10.43
CA GLU A 85 -6.09 -3.28 -9.47
C GLU A 85 -5.13 -4.47 -9.49
N GLY A 86 -5.66 -5.70 -9.48
CA GLY A 86 -4.87 -6.92 -9.54
C GLY A 86 -4.01 -6.98 -10.80
N ASN A 87 -4.58 -6.65 -11.96
CA ASN A 87 -3.88 -6.60 -13.24
C ASN A 87 -2.77 -5.53 -13.25
N ILE A 88 -3.06 -4.31 -12.75
CA ILE A 88 -2.08 -3.24 -12.61
C ILE A 88 -0.92 -3.70 -11.72
N ARG A 89 -1.25 -4.30 -10.58
CA ARG A 89 -0.27 -4.78 -9.60
C ARG A 89 0.61 -5.89 -10.15
N GLU A 90 0.04 -6.81 -10.93
CA GLU A 90 0.80 -7.87 -11.58
C GLU A 90 1.77 -7.31 -12.62
N GLN A 91 1.33 -6.39 -13.48
CA GLN A 91 2.21 -5.73 -14.44
C GLN A 91 3.36 -4.97 -13.74
N TYR A 92 3.04 -4.28 -12.65
CA TYR A 92 4.03 -3.58 -11.85
C TYR A 92 5.06 -4.53 -11.20
N TYR A 93 4.63 -5.67 -10.67
CA TYR A 93 5.57 -6.65 -10.10
C TYR A 93 6.42 -7.35 -11.16
N ARG A 94 5.91 -7.59 -12.37
CA ARG A 94 6.74 -8.09 -13.48
C ARG A 94 7.89 -7.14 -13.82
N ALA A 95 7.68 -5.83 -13.68
CA ALA A 95 8.74 -4.84 -13.86
C ALA A 95 9.88 -4.94 -12.81
N PHE A 96 9.68 -5.68 -11.71
CA PHE A 96 10.73 -5.83 -10.69
C PHE A 96 11.92 -6.61 -11.24
N ASP A 97 11.71 -7.54 -12.17
CA ASP A 97 12.79 -8.33 -12.76
C ASP A 97 13.81 -7.41 -13.46
N ALA A 98 13.34 -6.41 -14.21
CA ALA A 98 14.17 -5.40 -14.87
C ALA A 98 14.85 -4.43 -13.86
N ILE A 99 14.25 -4.22 -12.69
CA ILE A 99 14.81 -3.33 -11.66
C ILE A 99 15.88 -4.04 -10.84
N VAL A 100 15.57 -5.25 -10.35
CA VAL A 100 16.41 -6.02 -9.42
C VAL A 100 17.57 -6.69 -10.15
N LEU A 101 17.36 -7.24 -11.36
CA LEU A 101 18.38 -7.92 -12.17
C LEU A 101 19.18 -8.98 -11.39
N GLN A 102 18.50 -9.82 -10.61
CA GLN A 102 19.11 -10.94 -9.89
C GLN A 102 18.23 -12.18 -10.08
N GLU A 103 18.78 -13.24 -10.66
CA GLU A 103 18.05 -14.50 -10.94
C GLU A 103 17.42 -15.09 -9.67
N ASP A 104 18.11 -15.01 -8.52
CA ASP A 104 17.59 -15.48 -7.24
C ASP A 104 16.30 -14.76 -6.79
N PHE A 105 15.97 -13.59 -7.36
CA PHE A 105 14.86 -12.73 -6.93
C PHE A 105 13.86 -12.43 -8.05
N ARG A 106 13.73 -13.35 -9.02
CA ARG A 106 12.71 -13.22 -10.08
C ARG A 106 11.29 -13.31 -9.52
N PHE A 107 10.38 -12.55 -10.11
CA PHE A 107 8.99 -12.47 -9.69
C PHE A 107 8.18 -13.70 -10.11
N ASP A 108 8.26 -14.08 -11.38
CA ASP A 108 7.42 -15.08 -12.08
C ASP A 108 5.91 -14.81 -11.98
N ARG A 109 5.32 -15.06 -10.80
CA ARG A 109 3.91 -14.83 -10.48
C ARG A 109 3.74 -14.54 -8.99
N ARG A 110 2.64 -13.88 -8.60
CA ARG A 110 2.37 -13.60 -7.18
C ARG A 110 1.91 -14.85 -6.42
N THR A 111 2.69 -15.30 -5.44
CA THR A 111 2.36 -16.43 -4.55
C THR A 111 2.35 -15.98 -3.09
N ARG A 112 1.18 -16.03 -2.44
CA ARG A 112 0.98 -15.39 -1.12
C ARG A 112 1.04 -16.35 0.06
N ARG A 113 0.45 -17.54 -0.05
CA ARG A 113 0.28 -18.49 1.05
C ARG A 113 0.32 -19.94 0.52
N PRO A 114 1.51 -20.53 0.44
CA PRO A 114 2.82 -19.95 0.75
C PRO A 114 3.48 -19.19 -0.41
N PRO A 115 4.50 -18.34 -0.14
CA PRO A 115 5.39 -17.82 -1.16
C PRO A 115 6.29 -18.91 -1.76
N GLU A 116 6.35 -18.95 -3.09
CA GLU A 116 7.14 -19.93 -3.86
C GLU A 116 8.55 -19.42 -4.22
N ASN A 117 8.81 -18.11 -4.10
CA ASN A 117 10.13 -17.52 -4.38
C ASN A 117 10.53 -16.42 -3.38
N HIS A 118 11.82 -16.07 -3.35
CA HIS A 118 12.40 -15.12 -2.41
C HIS A 118 11.75 -13.73 -2.49
N LEU A 119 11.43 -13.25 -3.70
CA LEU A 119 10.82 -11.94 -3.90
C LEU A 119 9.40 -11.89 -3.33
N ASN A 120 8.59 -12.93 -3.58
CA ASN A 120 7.26 -13.09 -3.01
C ASN A 120 7.30 -13.12 -1.48
N THR A 121 8.33 -13.72 -0.87
CA THR A 121 8.54 -13.71 0.59
C THR A 121 8.76 -12.29 1.11
N LEU A 122 9.61 -11.49 0.46
CA LEU A 122 9.86 -10.09 0.83
C LEU A 122 8.61 -9.21 0.66
N ILE A 123 7.89 -9.35 -0.46
CA ILE A 123 6.64 -8.61 -0.71
C ILE A 123 5.60 -8.95 0.36
N SER A 124 5.41 -10.23 0.68
CA SER A 124 4.48 -10.65 1.74
C SER A 124 4.87 -10.10 3.11
N PHE A 125 6.16 -10.16 3.46
CA PHE A 125 6.66 -9.66 4.74
C PHE A 125 6.50 -8.15 4.87
N GLY A 126 6.95 -7.38 3.88
CA GLY A 126 6.84 -5.92 3.87
C GLY A 126 5.39 -5.43 3.86
N ASN A 127 4.50 -6.07 3.09
CA ASN A 127 3.08 -5.76 3.13
C ASN A 127 2.46 -5.99 4.51
N SER A 128 2.88 -7.04 5.21
CA SER A 128 2.39 -7.32 6.57
C SER A 128 2.80 -6.21 7.54
N LEU A 129 4.05 -5.72 7.45
CA LEU A 129 4.53 -4.57 8.23
C LEU A 129 3.75 -3.28 7.90
N LEU A 130 3.48 -3.04 6.61
CA LEU A 130 2.70 -1.87 6.17
C LEU A 130 1.26 -1.94 6.70
N TYR A 131 0.59 -3.09 6.60
CA TYR A 131 -0.77 -3.26 7.12
C TYR A 131 -0.84 -2.97 8.62
N SER A 132 0.15 -3.41 9.40
CA SER A 132 0.25 -3.06 10.82
C SER A 132 0.54 -1.58 11.05
N ALA A 133 1.39 -0.95 10.22
CA ALA A 133 1.69 0.47 10.34
C ALA A 133 0.46 1.34 10.05
N VAL A 134 -0.27 1.04 8.97
CA VAL A 134 -1.52 1.75 8.62
C VAL A 134 -2.55 1.58 9.73
N LEU A 135 -2.79 0.34 10.19
CA LEU A 135 -3.73 0.07 11.28
C LEU A 135 -3.39 0.86 12.56
N ARG A 136 -2.11 0.93 12.94
CA ARG A 136 -1.65 1.72 14.09
C ARG A 136 -1.88 3.22 13.91
N GLU A 137 -1.77 3.74 12.70
CA GLU A 137 -2.07 5.15 12.43
C GLU A 137 -3.58 5.41 12.33
N THR A 138 -4.39 4.44 11.87
CA THR A 138 -5.86 4.51 11.90
C THR A 138 -6.39 4.63 13.33
N TYR A 139 -5.84 3.87 14.28
CA TYR A 139 -6.20 3.99 15.71
C TYR A 139 -5.85 5.35 16.36
N LYS A 140 -5.16 6.24 15.64
CA LYS A 140 -4.87 7.63 16.07
C LYS A 140 -5.76 8.66 15.37
N THR A 141 -6.81 8.18 14.71
CA THR A 141 -7.85 8.96 14.02
C THR A 141 -9.22 8.51 14.51
N HIS A 142 -10.28 9.15 14.02
CA HIS A 142 -11.65 8.78 14.36
C HIS A 142 -12.23 7.69 13.45
N LEU A 143 -11.47 7.22 12.46
CA LEU A 143 -11.88 6.19 11.51
C LEU A 143 -11.92 4.80 12.15
N ASP A 144 -12.98 4.06 11.89
CA ASP A 144 -13.08 2.64 12.20
C ASP A 144 -12.30 1.81 11.17
N PRO A 145 -11.26 1.05 11.57
CA PRO A 145 -10.44 0.25 10.66
C PRO A 145 -11.19 -0.94 10.02
N ARG A 146 -12.37 -1.30 10.53
CA ARG A 146 -13.18 -2.43 10.04
C ARG A 146 -13.93 -2.07 8.76
N ILE A 147 -14.10 -0.79 8.44
CA ILE A 147 -14.89 -0.33 7.29
C ILE A 147 -13.94 0.10 6.16
N GLY A 148 -13.73 -0.78 5.19
CA GLY A 148 -13.04 -0.48 3.93
C GLY A 148 -14.02 -0.30 2.77
N TYR A 149 -13.58 0.34 1.69
CA TYR A 149 -14.38 0.66 0.51
C TYR A 149 -14.01 -0.20 -0.71
N LEU A 150 -12.72 -0.48 -0.90
CA LEU A 150 -12.22 -1.35 -1.97
C LEU A 150 -12.28 -2.82 -1.53
N HIS A 151 -11.62 -3.17 -0.42
CA HIS A 151 -11.66 -4.53 0.10
C HIS A 151 -12.92 -4.78 0.94
N THR A 152 -13.64 -5.86 0.63
CA THR A 152 -14.88 -6.23 1.34
C THR A 152 -14.65 -6.55 2.82
N SER A 153 -15.57 -6.09 3.67
CA SER A 153 -15.52 -6.27 5.13
C SER A 153 -15.99 -7.64 5.61
N ASN A 154 -16.53 -8.49 4.74
CA ASN A 154 -17.44 -9.57 5.17
C ASN A 154 -16.84 -10.70 6.01
N TYR A 155 -15.52 -10.86 6.12
CA TYR A 155 -14.89 -11.85 7.02
C TYR A 155 -13.52 -11.43 7.54
N ARG A 156 -13.10 -10.18 7.31
CA ARG A 156 -11.78 -9.67 7.69
C ARG A 156 -11.91 -8.79 8.92
N ARG A 157 -11.01 -8.96 9.88
CA ARG A 157 -11.00 -8.17 11.11
C ARG A 157 -10.79 -6.67 10.84
N PHE A 158 -10.03 -6.33 9.79
CA PHE A 158 -9.74 -4.96 9.37
C PHE A 158 -9.65 -4.90 7.85
N SER A 159 -10.25 -3.87 7.24
CA SER A 159 -10.32 -3.69 5.78
C SER A 159 -9.78 -2.33 5.33
N LEU A 160 -10.02 -1.26 6.11
CA LEU A 160 -9.57 0.09 5.74
C LEU A 160 -8.05 0.18 5.61
N ASN A 161 -7.34 -0.54 6.47
CA ASN A 161 -5.88 -0.57 6.46
C ASN A 161 -5.32 -1.24 5.20
N LEU A 162 -6.10 -2.11 4.53
CA LEU A 162 -5.71 -2.71 3.26
C LEU A 162 -5.85 -1.70 2.13
N ASP A 163 -6.97 -0.96 2.09
CA ASP A 163 -7.25 0.07 1.09
C ASP A 163 -6.21 1.18 1.12
N VAL A 164 -5.99 1.77 2.30
CA VAL A 164 -5.00 2.83 2.48
C VAL A 164 -3.59 2.32 2.19
N ALA A 165 -3.28 1.06 2.54
CA ALA A 165 -1.98 0.48 2.23
C ALA A 165 -1.70 0.40 0.72
N GLU A 166 -2.71 0.25 -0.16
CA GLU A 166 -2.49 0.17 -1.61
C GLU A 166 -1.70 1.38 -2.16
N ILE A 167 -1.98 2.57 -1.62
CA ILE A 167 -1.29 3.83 -1.96
C ILE A 167 0.19 3.79 -1.54
N PHE A 168 0.46 3.21 -0.37
CA PHE A 168 1.78 3.25 0.27
C PHE A 168 2.70 2.07 -0.12
N LYS A 169 2.18 0.97 -0.67
CA LYS A 169 3.01 -0.19 -1.08
C LYS A 169 4.17 0.19 -2.00
N PRO A 170 3.96 0.92 -3.13
CA PRO A 170 5.06 1.27 -4.05
C PRO A 170 6.14 2.12 -3.39
N ILE A 171 5.72 3.08 -2.58
CA ILE A 171 6.61 4.10 -2.01
C ILE A 171 7.34 3.60 -0.75
N LEU A 172 6.78 2.65 0.00
CA LEU A 172 7.35 2.13 1.24
C LEU A 172 7.92 0.74 1.10
N VAL A 173 7.08 -0.24 0.73
CA VAL A 173 7.47 -1.66 0.72
C VAL A 173 8.37 -1.94 -0.48
N ASP A 174 7.90 -1.63 -1.68
CA ASP A 174 8.57 -2.05 -2.91
C ASP A 174 9.92 -1.37 -3.08
N ARG A 175 9.95 -0.06 -2.83
CA ARG A 175 11.21 0.67 -2.78
C ARG A 175 12.14 0.25 -1.65
N LEU A 176 11.64 -0.32 -0.55
CA LEU A 176 12.51 -0.89 0.49
C LEU A 176 13.15 -2.18 -0.02
N ILE A 177 12.37 -3.03 -0.67
CA ILE A 177 12.85 -4.25 -1.32
C ILE A 177 13.97 -3.92 -2.31
N PHE A 178 13.78 -2.94 -3.20
CA PHE A 178 14.84 -2.52 -4.12
C PHE A 178 16.10 -2.01 -3.40
N THR A 179 15.94 -1.36 -2.24
CA THR A 179 17.07 -0.86 -1.45
C THR A 179 17.86 -2.01 -0.82
N VAL A 180 17.19 -2.94 -0.14
CA VAL A 180 17.87 -4.03 0.58
C VAL A 180 18.52 -5.03 -0.39
N LEU A 181 17.90 -5.28 -1.54
CA LEU A 181 18.47 -6.14 -2.59
C LEU A 181 19.59 -5.43 -3.36
N GLY A 182 19.38 -4.17 -3.75
CA GLY A 182 20.38 -3.39 -4.49
C GLY A 182 21.66 -3.13 -3.68
N LYS A 183 21.53 -2.99 -2.35
CA LYS A 183 22.66 -2.85 -1.42
C LYS A 183 23.20 -4.18 -0.90
N LYS A 184 22.66 -5.32 -1.35
CA LYS A 184 23.03 -6.67 -0.88
C LYS A 184 22.95 -6.85 0.64
N MET A 185 22.05 -6.10 1.29
CA MET A 185 21.76 -6.22 2.73
C MET A 185 20.98 -7.49 3.04
N ILE A 186 20.18 -7.95 2.08
CA ILE A 186 19.49 -9.22 2.07
C ILE A 186 19.89 -9.94 0.78
N THR A 187 20.27 -11.20 0.91
CA THR A 187 20.68 -12.07 -0.20
C THR A 187 19.93 -13.39 -0.13
N ARG A 188 20.09 -14.26 -1.13
CA ARG A 188 19.51 -15.62 -1.10
C ARG A 188 19.84 -16.41 0.17
N ARG A 189 20.99 -16.13 0.81
CA ARG A 189 21.44 -16.81 2.03
C ARG A 189 20.59 -16.51 3.26
N ASP A 190 19.82 -15.42 3.21
CA ASP A 190 18.91 -14.99 4.27
C ASP A 190 17.54 -15.67 4.18
N PHE A 191 17.37 -16.67 3.32
CA PHE A 191 16.14 -17.42 3.15
C PHE A 191 16.36 -18.90 3.44
N ASP A 192 15.33 -19.56 3.96
CA ASP A 192 15.24 -21.01 4.09
C ASP A 192 14.03 -21.51 3.30
N ALA A 193 14.26 -22.54 2.49
CA ALA A 193 13.19 -23.35 1.92
C ALA A 193 12.73 -24.36 2.97
N LYS A 194 11.44 -24.38 3.26
CA LYS A 194 10.78 -25.40 4.08
C LYS A 194 9.74 -26.13 3.22
N LEU A 195 9.20 -27.23 3.73
CA LEU A 195 8.18 -28.06 3.05
C LEU A 195 7.00 -27.21 2.51
N GLU A 196 6.66 -26.15 3.23
CA GLU A 196 5.55 -25.24 2.91
C GLU A 196 6.00 -23.98 2.17
N GLY A 197 7.19 -23.88 1.57
CA GLY A 197 7.62 -22.71 0.78
C GLY A 197 8.82 -21.95 1.35
N ILE A 198 9.02 -20.70 0.91
CA ILE A 198 10.23 -19.92 1.22
C ILE A 198 10.00 -18.91 2.35
N TYR A 199 10.88 -18.93 3.35
CA TYR A 199 10.80 -18.08 4.54
C TYR A 199 12.07 -17.25 4.70
N LEU A 200 11.91 -16.00 5.17
CA LEU A 200 13.02 -15.12 5.53
C LEU A 200 13.55 -15.50 6.93
N LYS A 201 14.85 -15.78 7.03
CA LYS A 201 15.55 -16.09 8.28
C LYS A 201 15.44 -14.96 9.28
N GLU A 202 15.70 -15.24 10.55
CA GLU A 202 15.70 -14.21 11.59
C GLU A 202 16.69 -13.07 11.31
N SER A 203 17.88 -13.36 10.78
CA SER A 203 18.87 -12.35 10.36
C SER A 203 18.27 -11.40 9.32
N GLY A 204 17.72 -11.95 8.23
CA GLY A 204 17.08 -11.16 7.17
C GLY A 204 15.87 -10.37 7.67
N ARG A 205 15.05 -10.96 8.55
CA ARG A 205 13.91 -10.26 9.18
C ARG A 205 14.37 -9.06 10.01
N LYS A 206 15.42 -9.20 10.82
CA LYS A 206 15.98 -8.09 11.62
C LYS A 206 16.46 -6.95 10.73
N VAL A 207 17.20 -7.27 9.66
CA VAL A 207 17.66 -6.28 8.67
C VAL A 207 16.47 -5.56 8.03
N PHE A 208 15.48 -6.32 7.53
CA PHE A 208 14.32 -5.74 6.87
C PHE A 208 13.50 -4.83 7.81
N VAL A 209 13.27 -5.27 9.05
CA VAL A 209 12.52 -4.48 10.05
C VAL A 209 13.28 -3.20 10.43
N SER A 210 14.60 -3.28 10.60
CA SER A 210 15.43 -2.10 10.91
C SER A 210 15.34 -1.05 9.78
N GLU A 211 15.50 -1.48 8.53
CA GLU A 211 15.39 -0.58 7.37
C GLU A 211 13.95 -0.08 7.15
N TRP A 212 12.94 -0.88 7.49
CA TRP A 212 11.54 -0.47 7.49
C TRP A 212 11.26 0.67 8.48
N GLU A 213 11.71 0.54 9.73
CA GLU A 213 11.53 1.59 10.74
C GLU A 213 12.30 2.86 10.37
N ARG A 214 13.54 2.72 9.86
CA ARG A 214 14.32 3.85 9.32
C ARG A 214 13.57 4.57 8.20
N ARG A 215 12.97 3.80 7.28
CA ARG A 215 12.17 4.36 6.18
C ARG A 215 10.93 5.08 6.69
N LEU A 216 10.18 4.52 7.63
CA LEU A 216 9.01 5.18 8.22
C LEU A 216 9.37 6.49 8.94
N GLY A 217 10.56 6.55 9.54
CA GLY A 217 11.09 7.75 10.20
C GLY A 217 11.65 8.81 9.25
N THR A 218 11.96 8.46 8.00
CA THR A 218 12.51 9.40 7.00
C THR A 218 11.49 10.49 6.68
N THR A 219 11.93 11.74 6.67
CA THR A 219 11.10 12.91 6.33
C THR A 219 11.13 13.23 4.84
N ILE A 220 10.01 13.72 4.33
CA ILE A 220 9.88 14.29 2.99
C ILE A 220 9.25 15.68 3.10
N ARG A 221 9.59 16.58 2.17
CA ARG A 221 8.97 17.90 2.11
C ARG A 221 7.55 17.79 1.54
N HIS A 222 6.55 18.03 2.37
CA HIS A 222 5.15 17.96 1.95
C HIS A 222 4.72 19.28 1.31
N ARG A 223 4.50 19.31 -0.01
CA ARG A 223 4.25 20.55 -0.77
C ARG A 223 3.06 21.36 -0.25
N SER A 224 1.93 20.72 0.09
CA SER A 224 0.75 21.45 0.56
C SER A 224 0.81 21.94 2.01
N ILE A 225 1.68 21.33 2.84
CA ILE A 225 1.82 21.71 4.26
C ILE A 225 3.01 22.66 4.44
N GLY A 226 3.93 22.70 3.48
CA GLY A 226 5.13 23.53 3.52
C GLY A 226 6.17 23.08 4.56
N ARG A 227 6.02 21.89 5.14
CA ARG A 227 6.89 21.35 6.20
C ARG A 227 7.36 19.94 5.89
N GLU A 228 8.41 19.52 6.58
CA GLU A 228 8.85 18.13 6.57
C GLU A 228 7.89 17.23 7.34
N VAL A 229 7.54 16.09 6.75
CA VAL A 229 6.71 15.06 7.38
C VAL A 229 7.35 13.70 7.19
N SER A 230 7.38 12.89 8.24
CA SER A 230 7.82 11.50 8.12
C SER A 230 6.82 10.68 7.30
N TYR A 231 7.28 9.60 6.67
CA TYR A 231 6.36 8.67 6.01
C TYR A 231 5.30 8.11 6.97
N ARG A 232 5.65 7.90 8.24
CA ARG A 232 4.66 7.53 9.28
C ARG A 232 3.58 8.60 9.43
N ARG A 233 3.97 9.88 9.52
CA ARG A 233 3.00 10.99 9.59
C ARG A 233 2.20 11.11 8.29
N LEU A 234 2.80 10.83 7.14
CA LEU A 234 2.14 10.86 5.85
C LEU A 234 0.98 9.85 5.76
N ILE A 235 1.17 8.63 6.29
CA ILE A 235 0.08 7.65 6.41
C ILE A 235 -1.09 8.24 7.23
N ARG A 236 -0.79 8.91 8.34
CA ARG A 236 -1.83 9.57 9.16
C ARG A 236 -2.53 10.72 8.43
N LEU A 237 -1.78 11.51 7.67
CA LEU A 237 -2.35 12.58 6.84
C LEU A 237 -3.28 12.01 5.75
N GLU A 238 -2.96 10.84 5.20
CA GLU A 238 -3.87 10.15 4.26
C GLU A 238 -5.21 9.82 4.90
N LEU A 239 -5.17 9.30 6.13
CA LEU A 239 -6.35 8.98 6.91
C LEU A 239 -7.16 10.24 7.24
N TYR A 240 -6.52 11.35 7.60
CA TYR A 240 -7.24 12.62 7.82
C TYR A 240 -7.91 13.17 6.56
N LYS A 241 -7.31 13.00 5.37
CA LYS A 241 -7.98 13.38 4.12
C LYS A 241 -9.24 12.56 3.88
N LEU A 242 -9.21 11.26 4.20
CA LEU A 242 -10.40 10.41 4.13
C LEU A 242 -11.45 10.85 5.16
N GLU A 243 -11.06 11.15 6.39
CA GLU A 243 -11.97 11.64 7.43
C GLU A 243 -12.67 12.94 7.02
N LYS A 244 -11.91 13.90 6.48
CA LYS A 244 -12.44 15.16 5.93
C LYS A 244 -13.40 14.94 4.78
N HIS A 245 -13.13 13.97 3.91
CA HIS A 245 -14.06 13.62 2.85
C HIS A 245 -15.41 13.12 3.36
N LEU A 246 -15.37 12.27 4.39
CA LEU A 246 -16.57 11.66 4.95
C LEU A 246 -17.44 12.66 5.73
N VAL A 247 -16.82 13.62 6.41
CA VAL A 247 -17.51 14.54 7.35
C VAL A 247 -17.70 15.94 6.78
N GLU A 248 -16.67 16.51 6.15
CA GLU A 248 -16.65 17.90 5.68
C GLU A 248 -17.05 18.03 4.20
N GLY A 249 -17.17 16.90 3.48
CA GLY A 249 -17.44 16.88 2.04
C GLY A 249 -16.25 17.31 1.17
N GLU A 250 -15.05 17.42 1.75
CA GLU A 250 -13.83 17.69 0.99
C GLU A 250 -13.54 16.52 0.02
N GLU A 251 -13.09 16.80 -1.20
CA GLU A 251 -12.78 15.73 -2.14
C GLU A 251 -11.53 14.94 -1.69
N TYR A 252 -11.65 13.63 -1.47
CA TYR A 252 -10.51 12.78 -1.13
C TYR A 252 -9.56 12.65 -2.32
N ARG A 253 -8.37 13.25 -2.23
CA ARG A 253 -7.32 13.10 -3.25
C ARG A 253 -6.21 12.21 -2.71
N PRO A 254 -5.93 11.04 -3.32
CA PRO A 254 -4.94 10.12 -2.81
C PRO A 254 -3.54 10.74 -2.86
N PHE A 255 -2.67 10.38 -1.91
CA PHE A 255 -1.27 10.80 -1.98
C PHE A 255 -0.60 10.19 -3.21
N VAL A 256 0.13 11.01 -3.97
CA VAL A 256 0.99 10.58 -5.08
C VAL A 256 2.37 11.16 -4.85
N ALA A 257 3.39 10.31 -4.81
CA ALA A 257 4.76 10.74 -4.64
C ALA A 257 5.23 11.63 -5.80
N GLN A 258 5.93 12.72 -5.47
CA GLN A 258 6.56 13.63 -6.41
C GLN A 258 8.01 13.79 -5.97
N TRP A 259 8.89 12.95 -6.50
CA TRP A 259 10.34 12.94 -6.23
C TRP A 259 11.14 13.28 -7.48
#